data_AF-A0A3M2M4P6-F1
#
_entry.id   AF-A0A3M2M4P6-F1
#
_cell.length_a   1.000
_cell.length_b   1.000
_cell.length_c   1.000
_cell.angle_alpha   90.00
_cell.angle_beta   90.00
_cell.angle_gamma   90.00
#
_symmetry.space_group_name_H-M   'P 1'
#
loop_
_entity.id
_entity.type
_entity.pdbx_description
1 polymer ?
#
loop_
_entity_poly.entity_id
_entity_poly.type
_entity_poly.pdbx_seq_one_letter_code
_entity_poly.pdbx_strand_id
1 'polypeptide(L)'
;MPPGRETGGPLVEQPTPCGCTIHYPAVLGELAVTVGACHALPAMCDHGNGHIITTEADGVHFRISGGPGAVAQVYEAIPWPQQVLQFPGGYPDGHACKRAPSAEALRDYFANL
;
A
#
# COMPACT_ATOMS: atom_id res chain seq x y z
N MET A 1 -3.07 14.89 5.41
CA MET A 1 -4.06 13.95 4.84
C MET A 1 -4.93 13.46 5.98
N PRO A 2 -6.26 13.37 5.84
CA PRO A 2 -7.10 12.78 6.89
C PRO A 2 -6.71 11.30 7.12
N PRO A 3 -6.92 10.76 8.33
CA PRO A 3 -6.65 9.35 8.61
C PRO A 3 -7.59 8.44 7.81
N GLY A 4 -7.11 7.23 7.52
CA GLY A 4 -7.92 6.20 6.85
C GLY A 4 -9.13 5.82 7.69
N ARG A 5 -10.21 5.41 7.03
CA ARG A 5 -11.45 4.95 7.66
C ARG A 5 -11.55 3.43 7.53
N GLU A 6 -11.70 2.76 8.66
CA GLU A 6 -12.07 1.34 8.67
C GLU A 6 -13.48 1.20 8.11
N THR A 7 -13.66 0.34 7.11
CA THR A 7 -14.98 0.11 6.49
C THR A 7 -15.88 -0.82 7.30
N GLY A 8 -15.41 -1.34 8.43
CA GLY A 8 -16.02 -2.47 9.13
C GLY A 8 -15.84 -3.81 8.41
N GLY A 9 -15.08 -3.82 7.31
CA GLY A 9 -14.72 -4.99 6.52
C GLY A 9 -13.19 -5.15 6.40
N PRO A 10 -12.71 -6.09 5.57
CA PRO A 10 -11.30 -6.46 5.49
C PRO A 10 -10.42 -5.44 4.74
N LEU A 11 -11.03 -4.37 4.24
CA LEU A 11 -10.38 -3.28 3.52
C LEU A 11 -10.53 -1.97 4.32
N VAL A 12 -9.52 -1.12 4.23
CA VAL A 12 -9.51 0.24 4.77
C VAL A 12 -9.64 1.21 3.60
N GLU A 13 -10.49 2.22 3.78
CA GLU A 13 -10.61 3.35 2.86
C GLU A 13 -9.57 4.42 3.22
N GLN A 14 -8.76 4.82 2.25
CA GLN A 14 -7.82 5.93 2.41
C GLN A 14 -8.12 7.02 1.39
N PRO A 15 -8.47 8.24 1.86
CA PRO A 15 -8.56 9.39 0.97
C PRO A 15 -7.22 9.69 0.31
N THR A 16 -7.24 9.89 -1.00
CA THR A 16 -6.06 10.24 -1.78
C THR A 16 -5.85 11.75 -1.83
N PRO A 17 -4.63 12.22 -2.14
CA PRO A 17 -4.37 13.64 -2.37
C PRO A 17 -5.21 14.26 -3.51
N CYS A 18 -5.68 13.46 -4.48
CA CYS A 18 -6.54 13.94 -5.56
C CYS A 18 -8.03 14.03 -5.20
N GLY A 19 -8.40 13.74 -3.95
CA GLY A 19 -9.78 13.84 -3.45
C GLY A 19 -10.64 12.60 -3.71
N CYS A 20 -10.05 11.50 -4.15
CA CYS A 20 -10.71 10.20 -4.30
C CYS A 20 -10.41 9.29 -3.11
N THR A 21 -10.80 8.02 -3.22
CA THR A 21 -10.47 6.97 -2.26
C THR A 21 -9.66 5.87 -2.92
N ILE A 22 -8.77 5.24 -2.16
CA ILE A 22 -8.23 3.92 -2.46
C ILE A 22 -8.63 2.95 -1.36
N HIS A 23 -8.64 1.65 -1.69
CA HIS A 23 -8.87 0.58 -0.74
C HIS A 23 -7.61 -0.27 -0.59
N TYR A 24 -7.27 -0.64 0.64
CA TYR A 24 -6.16 -1.55 0.92
C TYR A 24 -6.49 -2.51 2.08
N PRO A 25 -5.84 -3.68 2.16
CA PRO A 25 -6.09 -4.64 3.23
C PRO A 25 -5.84 -4.09 4.63
N ALA A 26 -6.80 -4.23 5.54
CA ALA A 26 -6.66 -3.83 6.94
C ALA A 26 -5.51 -4.57 7.64
N VAL A 27 -5.33 -5.86 7.32
CA VAL A 27 -4.26 -6.73 7.85
C VAL A 27 -2.86 -6.15 7.61
N LEU A 28 -2.65 -5.35 6.57
CA LEU A 28 -1.34 -4.71 6.32
C LEU A 28 -1.01 -3.62 7.35
N GLY A 29 -2.03 -2.91 7.84
CA GLY A 29 -1.86 -1.95 8.93
C GLY A 29 -1.61 -2.67 10.26
N GLU A 30 -2.37 -3.73 10.53
CA GLU A 30 -2.16 -4.57 11.73
C GLU A 30 -0.75 -5.17 11.78
N LEU A 31 -0.26 -5.72 10.68
CA LEU A 31 1.11 -6.27 10.58
C LEU A 31 2.18 -5.20 10.80
N ALA A 32 1.95 -3.98 10.32
CA ALA A 32 2.89 -2.87 10.53
C ALA A 32 2.95 -2.46 12.02
N VAL A 33 1.82 -2.43 12.71
CA VAL A 33 1.75 -2.06 14.14
C VAL A 33 2.23 -3.19 15.06
N THR A 34 1.83 -4.44 14.79
CA THR A 34 2.04 -5.57 15.72
C THR A 34 3.44 -6.18 15.61
N VAL A 35 3.98 -6.29 14.40
CA VAL A 35 5.27 -6.96 14.14
C VAL A 35 6.26 -6.10 13.36
N GLY A 36 5.94 -4.81 13.14
CA GLY A 36 6.81 -3.88 12.43
C GLY A 36 6.96 -4.17 10.93
N ALA A 37 6.08 -5.00 10.36
CA ALA A 37 6.21 -5.42 8.97
C ALA A 37 5.72 -4.33 8.01
N CYS A 38 6.66 -3.72 7.29
CA CYS A 38 6.39 -2.64 6.36
C CYS A 38 6.22 -3.16 4.93
N HIS A 39 5.20 -2.67 4.23
CA HIS A 39 4.85 -3.16 2.90
C HIS A 39 4.72 -2.01 1.91
N ALA A 40 5.08 -2.26 0.65
CA ALA A 40 4.72 -1.45 -0.50
C ALA A 40 3.70 -2.21 -1.35
N LEU A 41 2.69 -1.51 -1.86
CA LEU A 41 1.67 -2.08 -2.73
C LEU A 41 1.14 -1.04 -3.72
N PRO A 42 0.76 -1.48 -4.94
CA PRO A 42 0.04 -0.63 -5.86
C PRO A 42 -1.41 -0.49 -5.41
N ALA A 43 -1.96 0.70 -5.58
CA ALA A 43 -3.37 0.99 -5.40
C ALA A 43 -3.86 1.85 -6.55
N MET A 44 -5.14 1.81 -6.87
CA MET A 44 -5.76 2.63 -7.91
C MET A 44 -6.93 3.36 -7.29
N CYS A 45 -7.00 4.68 -7.51
CA CYS A 45 -8.16 5.45 -7.06
C CYS A 45 -9.30 5.37 -8.07
N ASP A 46 -10.49 5.80 -7.66
CA ASP A 46 -11.71 5.74 -8.49
C ASP A 46 -11.62 6.53 -9.81
N HIS A 47 -10.73 7.52 -9.90
CA HIS A 47 -10.45 8.26 -11.14
C HIS A 47 -9.46 7.53 -12.08
N GLY A 48 -8.98 6.34 -11.73
CA GLY A 48 -8.05 5.55 -12.54
C GLY A 48 -6.58 5.95 -12.40
N ASN A 49 -6.23 6.83 -11.46
CA ASN A 49 -4.82 7.11 -11.15
C ASN A 49 -4.26 6.00 -10.26
N GLY A 50 -3.06 5.54 -10.62
CA GLY A 50 -2.30 4.60 -9.81
C GLY A 50 -1.51 5.32 -8.73
N HIS A 51 -1.29 4.60 -7.63
CA HIS A 51 -0.48 5.03 -6.51
C HIS A 51 0.40 3.87 -6.04
N ILE A 52 1.59 4.19 -5.56
CA ILE A 52 2.30 3.29 -4.63
C ILE A 52 2.07 3.83 -3.24
N ILE A 53 1.50 2.98 -2.39
CA ILE A 53 1.35 3.26 -0.97
C ILE A 53 2.27 2.35 -0.16
N THR A 54 2.63 2.83 1.02
CA THR A 54 3.35 2.03 2.01
C THR A 54 2.57 1.92 3.30
N THR A 55 2.60 0.74 3.93
CA THR A 55 2.08 0.54 5.28
C THR A 55 3.24 0.53 6.28
N GLU A 56 3.18 1.42 7.25
CA GLU A 56 4.16 1.59 8.33
C GLU A 56 3.41 1.66 9.68
N ALA A 57 4.14 1.54 10.79
CA ALA A 57 3.54 1.51 12.12
C ALA A 57 2.77 2.81 12.47
N ASP A 58 3.14 3.92 11.84
CA ASP A 58 2.47 5.23 12.00
C ASP A 58 1.34 5.45 10.98
N GLY A 59 1.09 4.49 10.08
CA GLY A 59 -0.03 4.50 9.15
C GLY A 59 0.38 4.29 7.70
N VAL A 60 -0.49 4.74 6.80
CA VAL A 60 -0.29 4.62 5.36
C VAL A 60 0.25 5.91 4.76
N HIS A 61 1.24 5.75 3.89
CA HIS A 61 1.89 6.86 3.19
C HIS A 61 1.76 6.70 1.68
N PHE A 62 1.42 7.78 1.00
CA PHE A 62 1.47 7.83 -0.46
C PHE A 62 2.90 8.17 -0.89
N ARG A 63 3.51 7.31 -1.70
CA ARG A 63 4.90 7.49 -2.17
C ARG A 63 4.95 8.00 -3.59
N ILE A 64 4.14 7.41 -4.47
CA ILE A 64 4.13 7.73 -5.90
C ILE A 64 2.69 7.84 -6.35
N SER A 65 2.43 8.76 -7.29
CA SER A 65 1.14 8.90 -7.97
C SER A 65 1.39 9.10 -9.46
N GLY A 66 0.60 8.46 -10.31
CA GLY A 66 0.74 8.61 -11.76
C GLY A 66 -0.17 7.68 -12.55
N GLY A 67 0.11 7.56 -13.84
CA GLY A 67 -0.61 6.61 -14.69
C GLY A 67 -0.37 5.16 -14.22
N PRO A 68 -1.37 4.27 -14.34
CA PRO A 68 -1.30 2.90 -13.81
C PRO A 68 -0.12 2.11 -14.37
N GLY A 69 0.24 2.31 -15.65
CA GLY A 69 1.41 1.66 -16.26
C GLY A 69 2.75 2.13 -15.66
N ALA A 70 2.88 3.42 -15.34
CA ALA A 70 4.10 3.95 -14.71
C ALA A 70 4.23 3.45 -13.26
N VAL A 71 3.11 3.43 -12.53
CA VAL A 71 3.05 2.90 -11.16
C VAL A 71 3.37 1.41 -11.12
N ALA A 72 2.85 0.63 -12.07
CA ALA A 72 3.18 -0.78 -12.20
C ALA A 72 4.69 -0.99 -12.46
N GLN A 73 5.29 -0.22 -13.36
CA GLN A 73 6.74 -0.30 -13.62
C GLN A 73 7.57 -0.01 -12.36
N VAL A 74 7.22 1.03 -11.60
CA VAL A 74 7.94 1.32 -10.35
C VAL A 74 7.72 0.22 -9.32
N TYR A 75 6.51 -0.29 -9.19
CA TYR A 75 6.24 -1.39 -8.26
C TYR A 75 7.04 -2.64 -8.62
N GLU A 76 7.12 -3.01 -9.90
CA GLU A 76 7.94 -4.13 -10.37
C GLU A 76 9.43 -3.92 -10.09
N ALA A 77 9.94 -2.70 -10.18
CA ALA A 77 11.33 -2.36 -9.90
C ALA A 77 11.73 -2.45 -8.42
N ILE A 78 10.78 -2.45 -7.48
CA ILE A 78 11.07 -2.60 -6.04
C ILE A 78 11.81 -3.94 -5.82
N PRO A 79 13.01 -3.93 -5.18
CA PRO A 79 13.89 -5.09 -5.13
C PRO A 79 13.46 -6.17 -4.12
N TRP A 80 12.44 -5.88 -3.31
CA TRP A 80 11.97 -6.79 -2.28
C TRP A 80 11.08 -7.89 -2.85
N PRO A 81 11.06 -9.08 -2.22
CA PRO A 81 10.23 -10.18 -2.66
C PRO A 81 8.75 -9.80 -2.64
N GLN A 82 8.05 -10.14 -3.73
CA GLN A 82 6.61 -10.08 -3.78
C GLN A 82 6.01 -11.25 -2.99
N GLN A 83 4.97 -10.95 -2.25
CA GLN A 83 4.08 -11.90 -1.61
C GLN A 83 2.64 -11.60 -2.01
N VAL A 84 1.79 -12.62 -1.91
CA VAL A 84 0.35 -12.49 -2.12
C VAL A 84 -0.33 -12.75 -0.80
N LEU A 85 -0.97 -11.73 -0.24
CA LEU A 85 -1.71 -11.84 1.01
C LEU A 85 -3.13 -12.29 0.73
N GLN A 86 -3.54 -13.38 1.39
CA GLN A 86 -4.92 -13.82 1.44
C GLN A 86 -5.50 -13.53 2.82
N PHE A 87 -6.74 -13.06 2.84
CA PHE A 87 -7.46 -12.78 4.07
C PHE A 87 -8.97 -12.94 3.85
N PRO A 88 -9.74 -13.31 4.89
CA PRO A 88 -11.18 -13.47 4.78
C PRO A 88 -11.87 -12.21 4.26
N GLY A 89 -12.73 -12.36 3.25
CA GLY A 89 -13.44 -11.25 2.61
C GLY A 89 -12.56 -10.35 1.72
N GLY A 90 -11.29 -10.70 1.53
CA GLY A 90 -10.42 -10.07 0.53
C GLY A 90 -10.73 -10.54 -0.89
N TYR A 91 -9.91 -10.08 -1.83
CA TYR A 91 -10.01 -10.51 -3.23
C TYR A 91 -9.65 -12.01 -3.36
N PRO A 92 -10.30 -12.74 -4.29
CA PRO A 92 -10.09 -14.18 -4.47
C PRO A 92 -8.63 -14.52 -4.82
N ASP A 93 -7.96 -13.66 -5.59
CA ASP A 93 -6.55 -13.82 -5.98
C ASP A 93 -5.56 -13.28 -4.93
N GLY A 94 -6.07 -12.75 -3.81
CA GLY A 94 -5.29 -12.07 -2.79
C GLY A 94 -4.80 -10.68 -3.22
N HIS A 95 -3.92 -10.10 -2.41
CA HIS A 95 -3.27 -8.82 -2.68
C HIS A 95 -1.76 -8.98 -2.82
N ALA A 96 -1.23 -8.59 -3.98
CA ALA A 96 0.21 -8.48 -4.17
C ALA A 96 0.77 -7.31 -3.35
N CYS A 97 1.79 -7.60 -2.54
CA CYS A 97 2.58 -6.59 -1.87
C CYS A 97 4.04 -7.02 -1.77
N LYS A 98 4.94 -6.04 -1.61
CA LYS A 98 6.38 -6.26 -1.41
C LYS A 98 6.75 -5.86 0.00
N ARG A 99 7.40 -6.77 0.74
CA ARG A 99 7.80 -6.53 2.14
C ARG A 99 9.19 -5.95 2.22
N ALA A 100 9.32 -4.76 2.81
CA ALA A 100 10.63 -4.19 3.08
C ALA A 100 11.34 -4.92 4.24
N PRO A 101 12.69 -4.94 4.25
CA PRO A 101 13.47 -5.49 5.37
C PRO A 101 13.25 -4.71 6.67
N SER A 102 13.03 -3.40 6.57
CA SER A 102 12.73 -2.50 7.70
C SER A 102 12.00 -1.24 7.22
N ALA A 103 11.49 -0.45 8.17
CA ALA A 103 10.90 0.86 7.88
C ALA A 103 11.95 1.83 7.29
N GLU A 104 13.20 1.77 7.75
CA GLU A 104 14.29 2.59 7.21
C GLU A 104 14.58 2.24 5.75
N ALA A 105 14.69 0.94 5.42
CA ALA A 105 14.91 0.51 4.06
C ALA A 105 13.76 0.92 3.13
N LEU A 106 12.52 0.88 3.64
CA LEU A 106 11.34 1.35 2.93
C LEU A 106 11.42 2.85 2.61
N ARG A 107 11.71 3.66 3.63
CA ARG A 107 11.80 5.12 3.51
C ARG A 107 12.95 5.55 2.61
N ASP A 108 14.12 4.94 2.80
CA ASP A 108 15.33 5.24 2.01
C ASP A 108 15.11 4.91 0.54
N TYR A 109 14.49 3.77 0.22
CA TYR A 109 14.17 3.41 -1.17
C TYR A 109 13.30 4.49 -1.85
N PHE A 110 12.21 4.92 -1.22
CA PHE A 110 11.32 5.93 -1.80
C PHE A 110 11.85 7.36 -1.72
N ALA A 111 12.85 7.65 -0.87
CA ALA A 111 13.51 8.95 -0.81
C ALA A 111 14.54 9.14 -1.94
N ASN A 112 15.06 8.05 -2.49
CA ASN A 112 16.09 8.05 -3.54
C ASN A 112 15.55 7.68 -4.94
N LEU A 113 14.24 7.73 -5.13
CA LEU A 113 13.55 7.36 -6.36
C LEU A 113 13.11 8.60 -7.15
#